data_AF-A0AA88XPB8-F1
#
_entry.id   AF-A0AA88XPB8-F1
#
_cell.length_a   1.000
_cell.length_b   1.000
_cell.length_c   1.000
_cell.angle_alpha   90.00
_cell.angle_beta   90.00
_cell.angle_gamma   90.00
#
_symmetry.space_group_name_H-M   'P 1'
#
loop_
_entity.id
_entity.type
_entity.pdbx_description
1 polymer ?
#
loop_
_entity_poly.entity_id
_entity_poly.type
_entity_poly.pdbx_seq_one_letter_code
_entity_poly.pdbx_strand_id
1 'polypeptide(L)'
;MVANTQDQQEVNDRAAEILFSGDDTDLLLDLRTLNGNNTDTKFGEFFNEMGKYFEEKIMAVQERRHSDELYLPLSISVEDLREQIQKRVPQGTAIPSYETIRLQFMPHNPFQQTALKYTGRFNIKFIVQTRQARVSHQDGKYATMLFRYLKEFLVQYRQHALFVCMDDKAVVPIGEPGIPISTGVRGHNKVMAPASGPALVETDYDFHNAGIIPSVAFVSDIPVNPNDSFFQGKIYVTVKDKIFQHSSSFRHATELLRIIRNNYSDEGVDLDVPILCLMTDGGPDHRLTYETVRASLVLLFMQADLDMLIAIRTAPNQSWINLTERCMSILNFALQHCALARDEMPEQYEKMIKNKSTLNAIRNAAECNPGLKTAYAESMKGVLTTVKDRFQRMKLKGEPVKVYSGVKELLIEECLKMVTDVTGASAEKINLSALPILLRLLLYGKEVDDTHRPSSTKSSDFGEDSQNADRTNRDLLKAPKARDIIKCGECQKPRLIYSSSKLSRDEENALRRLKEENSYTCGDEIDSSLGFVVRRCISCVSSVEIAYYGAHLKSYVPPVCVYCGSEDDLMDDNEEYIIQLYAHYSTIRPLCHACRGTGLEAKTWGRKFFKKS
;
A
#
# COMPACT_ATOMS: atom_id res chain seq x y z
N MET A 1 -12.96 60.42 1.80
CA MET A 1 -14.27 60.83 2.36
C MET A 1 -14.02 61.33 3.77
N VAL A 2 -14.47 62.54 4.12
CA VAL A 2 -14.25 63.12 5.46
C VAL A 2 -15.23 62.45 6.43
N ALA A 3 -14.72 61.78 7.47
CA ALA A 3 -15.53 61.14 8.50
C ALA A 3 -15.97 62.19 9.53
N ASN A 4 -17.28 62.28 9.81
CA ASN A 4 -17.84 63.25 10.75
C ASN A 4 -18.01 62.70 12.17
N THR A 5 -17.76 61.41 12.41
CA THR A 5 -17.77 60.78 13.74
C THR A 5 -16.73 59.64 13.80
N GLN A 6 -16.29 59.31 15.02
CA GLN A 6 -15.24 58.32 15.30
C GLN A 6 -15.66 56.90 14.86
N ASP A 7 -16.93 56.54 15.06
CA ASP A 7 -17.51 55.28 14.58
C ASP A 7 -17.53 55.19 13.04
N GLN A 8 -17.76 56.32 12.35
CA GLN A 8 -17.72 56.34 10.89
C GLN A 8 -16.30 56.15 10.36
N GLN A 9 -15.30 56.53 11.15
CA GLN A 9 -13.89 56.41 10.80
C GLN A 9 -13.42 54.96 10.91
N GLU A 10 -13.77 54.25 11.99
CA GLU A 10 -13.51 52.81 12.12
C GLU A 10 -14.20 51.97 11.03
N VAL A 11 -15.43 52.33 10.66
CA VAL A 11 -16.15 51.65 9.57
C VAL A 11 -15.49 51.91 8.22
N ASN A 12 -15.00 53.13 7.98
CA ASN A 12 -14.27 53.46 6.75
C ASN A 12 -12.92 52.75 6.68
N ASP A 13 -12.22 52.61 7.80
CA ASP A 13 -10.93 51.93 7.86
C ASP A 13 -11.09 50.42 7.61
N ARG A 14 -12.11 49.76 8.19
CA ARG A 14 -12.43 48.35 7.89
C ARG A 14 -12.89 48.14 6.45
N ALA A 15 -13.67 49.06 5.88
CA ALA A 15 -14.10 48.98 4.48
C ALA A 15 -12.92 49.15 3.52
N ALA A 16 -11.97 50.04 3.83
CA ALA A 16 -10.74 50.21 3.07
C ALA A 16 -9.87 48.94 3.14
N GLU A 17 -9.72 48.33 4.32
CA GLU A 17 -8.96 47.09 4.50
C GLU A 17 -9.55 45.92 3.69
N ILE A 18 -10.87 45.86 3.56
CA ILE A 18 -11.58 44.88 2.70
C ILE A 18 -11.30 45.14 1.22
N LEU A 19 -11.29 46.40 0.77
CA LEU A 19 -11.00 46.78 -0.62
C LEU A 19 -9.52 46.58 -0.99
N PHE A 20 -8.58 46.74 -0.05
CA PHE A 20 -7.15 46.51 -0.30
C PHE A 20 -6.74 45.04 -0.24
N SER A 21 -7.56 44.15 0.34
CA SER A 21 -7.25 42.72 0.52
C SER A 21 -8.02 41.78 -0.40
N GLY A 22 -8.95 42.30 -1.22
CA GLY A 22 -9.69 41.54 -2.23
C GLY A 22 -9.25 41.87 -3.65
N ASP A 23 -8.95 40.86 -4.47
CA ASP A 23 -8.49 40.98 -5.86
C ASP A 23 -9.61 41.33 -6.88
N ASP A 24 -10.74 41.86 -6.44
CA ASP A 24 -11.93 42.04 -7.29
C ASP A 24 -12.43 43.49 -7.27
N THR A 25 -12.22 44.22 -8.37
CA THR A 25 -12.55 45.64 -8.52
C THR A 25 -14.05 45.91 -8.72
N ASP A 26 -14.86 44.88 -8.96
CA ASP A 26 -16.31 45.01 -9.16
C ASP A 26 -17.11 45.09 -7.84
N LEU A 27 -16.41 45.09 -6.70
CA LEU A 27 -16.96 45.15 -5.33
C LEU A 27 -17.48 46.55 -4.92
N LEU A 28 -18.07 47.31 -5.85
CA LEU A 28 -18.80 48.55 -5.56
C LEU A 28 -20.22 48.26 -5.05
N LEU A 29 -20.33 47.44 -3.99
CA LEU A 29 -21.53 47.43 -3.16
C LEU A 29 -21.19 48.10 -1.83
N ASP A 30 -21.86 49.21 -1.52
CA ASP A 30 -21.63 49.97 -0.29
C ASP A 30 -21.94 49.11 0.96
N LEU A 31 -20.88 48.58 1.57
CA LEU A 31 -20.93 47.75 2.78
C LEU A 31 -21.54 48.49 3.99
N ARG A 32 -21.68 49.82 3.94
CA ARG A 32 -22.40 50.60 4.96
C ARG A 32 -23.90 50.31 4.99
N THR A 33 -24.48 49.79 3.89
CA THR A 33 -25.89 49.40 3.82
C THR A 33 -26.19 48.02 4.42
N LEU A 34 -25.14 47.23 4.74
CA LEU A 34 -25.26 45.84 5.17
C LEU A 34 -24.88 45.60 6.64
N ASN A 35 -24.45 46.64 7.37
CA ASN A 35 -24.19 46.53 8.80
C ASN A 35 -25.50 46.61 9.61
N GLY A 36 -25.93 45.46 10.12
CA GLY A 36 -26.99 45.30 11.12
C GLY A 36 -28.36 44.93 10.54
N ASN A 37 -28.96 43.83 11.02
CA ASN A 37 -30.34 43.33 10.85
C ASN A 37 -31.00 43.36 9.44
N ASN A 38 -30.31 43.82 8.39
CA ASN A 38 -30.86 44.11 7.06
C ASN A 38 -30.55 43.04 6.00
N THR A 39 -29.69 42.08 6.30
CA THR A 39 -29.48 40.91 5.43
C THR A 39 -30.71 40.01 5.41
N ASP A 40 -31.41 39.90 6.55
CA ASP A 40 -32.68 39.19 6.65
C ASP A 40 -33.85 39.91 5.97
N THR A 41 -33.86 41.25 5.97
CA THR A 41 -34.92 42.02 5.30
C THR A 41 -34.79 42.01 3.78
N LYS A 42 -33.56 41.91 3.24
CA LYS A 42 -33.30 41.91 1.79
C LYS A 42 -33.20 40.51 1.18
N PHE A 43 -32.59 39.56 1.88
CA PHE A 43 -32.30 38.20 1.37
C PHE A 43 -32.92 37.09 2.22
N GLY A 44 -33.80 37.42 3.18
CA GLY A 44 -34.40 36.44 4.09
C GLY A 44 -35.19 35.34 3.38
N GLU A 45 -35.97 35.66 2.34
CA GLU A 45 -36.69 34.66 1.54
C GLU A 45 -35.73 33.65 0.90
N PHE A 46 -34.62 34.13 0.34
CA PHE A 46 -33.59 33.29 -0.27
C PHE A 46 -32.93 32.36 0.77
N PHE A 47 -32.56 32.90 1.94
CA PHE A 47 -31.93 32.09 2.99
C PHE A 47 -32.89 31.11 3.67
N ASN A 48 -34.18 31.44 3.78
CA ASN A 48 -35.18 30.51 4.31
C ASN A 48 -35.41 29.33 3.36
N GLU A 49 -35.51 29.57 2.05
CA GLU A 49 -35.57 28.50 1.06
C GLU A 49 -34.27 27.68 1.00
N MET A 50 -33.11 28.32 1.20
CA MET A 50 -31.83 27.62 1.34
C MET A 50 -31.82 26.69 2.57
N GLY A 51 -32.39 27.11 3.70
CA GLY A 51 -32.54 26.28 4.89
C GLY A 51 -33.41 25.04 4.63
N LYS A 52 -34.57 25.24 4.00
CA LYS A 52 -35.45 24.13 3.57
C LYS A 52 -34.75 23.19 2.59
N TYR A 53 -33.98 23.74 1.65
CA TYR A 53 -33.20 22.96 0.71
C TYR A 53 -32.23 22.01 1.42
N PHE A 54 -31.51 22.51 2.44
CA PHE A 54 -30.64 21.66 3.24
C PHE A 54 -31.41 20.60 4.01
N GLU A 55 -32.52 20.95 4.68
CA GLU A 55 -33.34 20.00 5.43
C GLU A 55 -33.90 18.85 4.55
N GLU A 56 -34.42 19.16 3.37
CA GLU A 56 -34.94 18.17 2.40
C GLU A 56 -33.85 17.20 1.93
N LYS A 57 -32.64 17.72 1.76
CA LYS A 57 -31.56 17.03 1.07
C LYS A 57 -30.57 16.33 2.00
N ILE A 58 -30.51 16.72 3.28
CA ILE A 58 -29.82 15.98 4.35
C ILE A 58 -30.36 14.55 4.47
N MET A 59 -31.59 14.26 4.03
CA MET A 59 -32.18 12.92 4.05
C MET A 59 -31.71 11.97 2.92
N ALA A 60 -31.00 12.47 1.90
CA ALA A 60 -30.57 11.69 0.72
C ALA A 60 -29.07 11.34 0.74
N VAL A 61 -28.44 11.31 1.91
CA VAL A 61 -27.00 11.10 2.05
C VAL A 61 -26.65 9.62 1.88
N GLN A 62 -25.71 9.33 0.99
CA GLN A 62 -24.97 8.07 1.00
C GLN A 62 -23.66 8.26 1.75
N GLU A 63 -23.41 7.39 2.75
CA GLU A 63 -22.05 6.92 3.01
C GLU A 63 -22.07 5.41 3.32
N ARG A 64 -21.03 4.69 2.87
CA ARG A 64 -20.78 3.34 3.35
C ARG A 64 -20.30 3.42 4.80
N ARG A 65 -20.95 2.61 5.65
CA ARG A 65 -20.56 2.06 6.97
C ARG A 65 -19.14 2.47 7.42
N HIS A 66 -19.03 3.25 8.51
CA HIS A 66 -17.85 3.49 9.38
C HIS A 66 -17.27 4.93 9.50
N SER A 67 -18.00 6.00 9.16
CA SER A 67 -17.59 7.37 9.48
C SER A 67 -18.73 8.17 10.16
N ASP A 68 -18.39 9.03 11.12
CA ASP A 68 -19.33 9.87 11.88
C ASP A 68 -19.60 11.22 11.19
N GLU A 69 -18.94 11.52 10.06
CA GLU A 69 -19.04 12.81 9.36
C GLU A 69 -19.90 12.70 8.10
N LEU A 70 -21.02 13.42 8.06
CA LEU A 70 -21.90 13.50 6.90
C LEU A 70 -21.34 14.47 5.86
N TYR A 71 -20.95 13.97 4.68
CA TYR A 71 -20.67 14.79 3.51
C TYR A 71 -21.96 15.08 2.74
N LEU A 72 -22.25 16.35 2.47
CA LEU A 72 -23.44 16.79 1.73
C LEU A 72 -23.11 16.92 0.24
N PRO A 73 -23.50 15.98 -0.65
CA PRO A 73 -23.24 16.06 -2.08
C PRO A 73 -24.31 16.91 -2.81
N LEU A 74 -24.71 18.03 -2.23
CA LEU A 74 -25.95 18.73 -2.62
C LEU A 74 -25.74 19.80 -3.69
N SER A 75 -24.58 20.43 -3.67
CA SER A 75 -24.19 21.50 -4.59
C SER A 75 -22.70 21.40 -4.80
N ILE A 76 -22.27 21.41 -6.06
CA ILE A 76 -20.88 21.17 -6.47
C ILE A 76 -20.00 22.37 -6.07
N SER A 77 -20.59 23.57 -6.06
CA SER A 77 -19.95 24.82 -5.65
C SER A 77 -20.99 25.81 -5.08
N VAL A 78 -20.54 26.98 -4.61
CA VAL A 78 -21.43 28.05 -4.13
C VAL A 78 -22.26 28.63 -5.29
N GLU A 79 -21.71 28.63 -6.49
CA GLU A 79 -22.40 29.04 -7.72
C GLU A 79 -23.58 28.12 -8.02
N ASP A 80 -23.34 26.81 -8.03
CA ASP A 80 -24.37 25.79 -8.26
C ASP A 80 -25.46 25.83 -7.18
N LEU A 81 -25.07 26.00 -5.91
CA LEU A 81 -26.01 26.18 -4.81
C LEU A 81 -26.94 27.39 -5.05
N ARG A 82 -26.36 28.53 -5.46
CA ARG A 82 -27.10 29.75 -5.75
C ARG A 82 -28.09 29.55 -6.90
N GLU A 83 -27.68 28.89 -7.98
CA GLU A 83 -28.54 28.60 -9.13
C GLU A 83 -29.69 27.64 -8.78
N GLN A 84 -29.43 26.63 -7.95
CA GLN A 84 -30.45 25.66 -7.53
C GLN A 84 -31.52 26.30 -6.63
N ILE A 85 -31.12 27.19 -5.72
CA ILE A 85 -32.05 27.94 -4.86
C ILE A 85 -32.78 29.00 -5.68
N GLN A 86 -32.10 29.66 -6.63
CA GLN A 86 -32.72 30.63 -7.54
C GLN A 86 -33.90 30.04 -8.32
N LYS A 87 -33.82 28.76 -8.71
CA LYS A 87 -34.95 28.05 -9.38
C LYS A 87 -36.15 27.78 -8.45
N ARG A 88 -35.96 27.84 -7.13
CA ARG A 88 -36.98 27.53 -6.11
C ARG A 88 -37.66 28.78 -5.54
N VAL A 89 -37.01 29.94 -5.64
CA VAL A 89 -37.56 31.21 -5.17
C VAL A 89 -38.43 31.88 -6.26
N PRO A 90 -39.44 32.68 -5.88
CA PRO A 90 -40.28 33.42 -6.83
C PRO A 90 -39.47 34.35 -7.74
N GLN A 91 -39.98 34.57 -8.95
CA GLN A 91 -39.33 35.45 -9.94
C GLN A 91 -39.40 36.92 -9.46
N GLY A 92 -38.25 37.48 -9.09
CA GLY A 92 -38.12 38.85 -8.56
C GLY A 92 -37.51 38.96 -7.17
N THR A 93 -37.28 37.83 -6.47
CA THR A 93 -36.58 37.82 -5.18
C THR A 93 -35.12 38.28 -5.34
N ALA A 94 -34.62 39.09 -4.41
CA ALA A 94 -33.24 39.56 -4.43
C ALA A 94 -32.27 38.39 -4.16
N ILE A 95 -31.22 38.27 -4.98
CA ILE A 95 -30.28 37.16 -4.90
C ILE A 95 -28.95 37.65 -4.31
N PRO A 96 -28.43 37.04 -3.23
CA PRO A 96 -27.16 37.42 -2.65
C PRO A 96 -25.97 37.07 -3.57
N SER A 97 -24.84 37.72 -3.33
CA SER A 97 -23.56 37.41 -4.00
C SER A 97 -22.95 36.09 -3.49
N TYR A 98 -22.01 35.52 -4.25
CA TYR A 98 -21.33 34.27 -3.86
C TYR A 98 -20.63 34.39 -2.51
N GLU A 99 -19.91 35.48 -2.27
CA GLU A 99 -19.20 35.70 -1.00
C GLU A 99 -20.19 35.93 0.16
N THR A 100 -21.32 36.61 -0.08
CA THR A 100 -22.38 36.78 0.94
C THR A 100 -22.96 35.43 1.38
N ILE A 101 -23.16 34.49 0.44
CA ILE A 101 -23.62 33.12 0.74
C ILE A 101 -22.53 32.37 1.52
N ARG A 102 -21.27 32.45 1.07
CA ARG A 102 -20.13 31.80 1.72
C ARG A 102 -19.96 32.21 3.18
N LEU A 103 -20.16 33.48 3.49
CA LEU A 103 -20.06 34.03 4.85
C LEU A 103 -21.21 33.58 5.77
N GLN A 104 -22.31 33.02 5.24
CA GLN A 104 -23.39 32.45 6.07
C GLN A 104 -23.08 31.07 6.65
N PHE A 105 -22.02 30.41 6.16
CA PHE A 105 -21.57 29.12 6.65
C PHE A 105 -20.68 29.25 7.90
N MET A 106 -20.31 28.12 8.50
CA MET A 106 -19.30 28.11 9.55
C MET A 106 -17.89 28.33 8.97
N PRO A 107 -17.01 29.03 9.70
CA PRO A 107 -15.62 29.18 9.30
C PRO A 107 -14.91 27.83 9.28
N HIS A 108 -14.00 27.65 8.30
CA HIS A 108 -13.19 26.43 8.19
C HIS A 108 -12.28 26.23 9.42
N ASN A 109 -11.71 27.32 9.92
CA ASN A 109 -10.89 27.33 11.13
C ASN A 109 -11.37 28.47 12.06
N PRO A 110 -11.97 28.16 13.23
CA PRO A 110 -12.50 29.17 14.15
C PRO A 110 -11.41 30.00 14.85
N PHE A 111 -10.14 29.58 14.79
CA PHE A 111 -9.02 30.26 15.45
C PHE A 111 -8.33 31.32 14.57
N GLN A 112 -8.74 31.49 13.30
CA GLN A 112 -8.20 32.52 12.42
C GLN A 112 -9.00 33.83 12.55
N GLN A 113 -8.35 34.99 12.43
CA GLN A 113 -9.06 36.28 12.50
C GLN A 113 -10.11 36.45 11.39
N THR A 114 -9.92 35.81 10.24
CA THR A 114 -10.91 35.75 9.14
C THR A 114 -12.22 35.08 9.55
N ALA A 115 -12.21 34.23 10.60
CA ALA A 115 -13.40 33.58 11.13
C ALA A 115 -14.43 34.59 11.66
N LEU A 116 -13.99 35.77 12.11
CA LEU A 116 -14.87 36.85 12.59
C LEU A 116 -15.79 37.40 11.50
N LYS A 117 -15.51 37.12 10.23
CA LYS A 117 -16.33 37.55 9.07
C LYS A 117 -17.53 36.62 8.84
N TYR A 118 -17.52 35.40 9.39
CA TYR A 118 -18.59 34.42 9.18
C TYR A 118 -19.73 34.63 10.17
N THR A 119 -20.97 34.57 9.69
CA THR A 119 -22.16 34.70 10.54
C THR A 119 -22.61 33.36 11.14
N GLY A 120 -22.23 32.23 10.50
CA GLY A 120 -22.55 30.89 10.99
C GLY A 120 -24.05 30.53 10.99
N ARG A 121 -24.88 31.24 10.21
CA ARG A 121 -26.33 31.02 10.11
C ARG A 121 -26.70 29.58 9.77
N PHE A 122 -25.94 28.95 8.88
CA PHE A 122 -26.09 27.54 8.54
C PHE A 122 -24.96 26.74 9.16
N ASN A 123 -25.30 25.66 9.86
CA ASN A 123 -24.34 24.74 10.48
C ASN A 123 -23.68 23.82 9.44
N ILE A 124 -23.09 24.41 8.41
CA ILE A 124 -22.39 23.75 7.31
C ILE A 124 -21.02 24.39 7.21
N LYS A 125 -19.96 23.59 7.05
CA LYS A 125 -18.58 24.04 6.84
C LYS A 125 -18.00 23.40 5.59
N PHE A 126 -17.13 24.13 4.90
CA PHE A 126 -16.28 23.53 3.87
C PHE A 126 -15.23 22.64 4.53
N ILE A 127 -15.21 21.36 4.18
CA ILE A 127 -14.22 20.39 4.65
C ILE A 127 -13.67 19.65 3.45
N VAL A 128 -12.36 19.39 3.45
CA VAL A 128 -11.75 18.45 2.51
C VAL A 128 -12.13 17.04 2.96
N GLN A 129 -12.76 16.28 2.08
CA GLN A 129 -13.21 14.93 2.40
C GLN A 129 -12.07 14.07 2.95
N THR A 130 -12.24 13.50 4.14
CA THR A 130 -11.18 12.80 4.89
C THR A 130 -10.54 11.65 4.10
N ARG A 131 -11.24 11.07 3.11
CA ARG A 131 -10.67 10.08 2.18
C ARG A 131 -9.48 10.60 1.34
N GLN A 132 -9.40 11.92 1.13
CA GLN A 132 -8.27 12.56 0.45
C GLN A 132 -7.17 12.98 1.44
N ALA A 133 -7.45 12.93 2.75
CA ALA A 133 -6.45 13.20 3.76
C ALA A 133 -5.45 12.04 3.79
N ARG A 134 -4.17 12.37 3.98
CA ARG A 134 -3.10 11.39 4.08
C ARG A 134 -3.29 10.56 5.34
N VAL A 135 -3.26 9.23 5.20
CA VAL A 135 -3.30 8.32 6.33
C VAL A 135 -1.89 8.23 6.93
N SER A 136 -1.76 8.53 8.22
CA SER A 136 -0.50 8.35 8.94
C SER A 136 -0.29 6.88 9.30
N HIS A 137 0.94 6.38 9.13
CA HIS A 137 1.34 5.06 9.62
C HIS A 137 2.21 5.22 10.86
N GLN A 138 2.04 4.33 11.85
CA GLN A 138 2.85 4.34 13.07
C GLN A 138 4.36 4.30 12.77
N ASP A 139 4.75 3.46 11.80
CA ASP A 139 6.15 3.31 11.39
C ASP A 139 6.67 4.42 10.47
N GLY A 140 5.82 5.38 10.12
CA GLY A 140 6.21 6.46 9.21
C GLY A 140 7.40 7.26 9.72
N LYS A 141 7.51 7.43 11.04
CA LYS A 141 8.67 8.10 11.67
C LYS A 141 9.96 7.29 11.46
N TYR A 142 9.92 5.97 11.65
CA TYR A 142 11.09 5.10 11.45
C TYR A 142 11.50 5.05 9.99
N ALA A 143 10.56 4.89 9.06
CA ALA A 143 10.84 4.90 7.62
C ALA A 143 11.44 6.25 7.17
N THR A 144 10.93 7.35 7.72
CA THR A 144 11.48 8.70 7.44
C THR A 144 12.91 8.85 7.99
N MET A 145 13.19 8.34 9.19
CA MET A 145 14.54 8.36 9.77
C MET A 145 15.51 7.47 8.98
N LEU A 146 15.09 6.28 8.55
CA LEU A 146 15.89 5.42 7.67
C LEU A 146 16.21 6.12 6.36
N PHE A 147 15.23 6.82 5.77
CA PHE A 147 15.48 7.58 4.55
C PHE A 147 16.45 8.75 4.79
N ARG A 148 16.38 9.39 5.96
CA ARG A 148 17.36 10.42 6.34
C ARG A 148 18.78 9.84 6.45
N TYR A 149 18.95 8.70 7.12
CA TYR A 149 20.26 8.03 7.19
C TYR A 149 20.75 7.59 5.83
N LEU A 150 19.86 7.10 4.95
CA LEU A 150 20.23 6.78 3.58
C LEU A 150 20.76 8.02 2.85
N LYS A 151 20.11 9.19 3.00
CA LYS A 151 20.61 10.43 2.37
C LYS A 151 21.98 10.83 2.88
N GLU A 152 22.22 10.74 4.19
CA GLU A 152 23.51 11.03 4.80
C GLU A 152 24.59 10.06 4.26
N PHE A 153 24.27 8.76 4.18
CA PHE A 153 25.13 7.74 3.58
C PHE A 153 25.44 8.03 2.11
N LEU A 154 24.42 8.32 1.30
CA LEU A 154 24.57 8.62 -0.13
C LEU A 154 25.48 9.84 -0.36
N VAL A 155 25.35 10.89 0.45
CA VAL A 155 26.21 12.07 0.36
C VAL A 155 27.64 11.74 0.75
N GLN A 156 27.85 10.91 1.78
CA GLN A 156 29.17 10.47 2.20
C GLN A 156 29.89 9.65 1.11
N TYR A 157 29.17 8.74 0.45
CA TYR A 157 29.71 7.85 -0.59
C TYR A 157 29.32 8.27 -2.01
N ARG A 158 29.12 9.57 -2.23
CA ARG A 158 28.56 10.13 -3.48
C ARG A 158 29.26 9.67 -4.76
N GLN A 159 30.57 9.46 -4.73
CA GLN A 159 31.36 9.04 -5.89
C GLN A 159 31.29 7.53 -6.16
N HIS A 160 30.78 6.75 -5.20
CA HIS A 160 30.79 5.29 -5.22
C HIS A 160 29.39 4.68 -5.10
N ALA A 161 28.34 5.50 -5.10
CA ALA A 161 26.97 5.05 -4.88
C ALA A 161 26.02 5.53 -5.99
N LEU A 162 25.14 4.62 -6.44
CA LEU A 162 24.02 4.92 -7.32
C LEU A 162 22.71 4.86 -6.51
N PHE A 163 21.90 5.92 -6.58
CA PHE A 163 20.60 5.95 -5.92
C PHE A 163 19.45 5.86 -6.92
N VAL A 164 18.63 4.81 -6.80
CA VAL A 164 17.50 4.54 -7.68
C VAL A 164 16.21 4.40 -6.87
N CYS A 165 15.22 5.20 -7.23
CA CYS A 165 13.86 5.07 -6.73
C CYS A 165 13.02 4.35 -7.78
N MET A 166 12.23 3.35 -7.39
CA MET A 166 11.40 2.58 -8.33
C MET A 166 9.94 2.61 -7.91
N ASP A 167 9.07 2.63 -8.90
CA ASP A 167 7.63 2.44 -8.72
C ASP A 167 6.95 2.09 -10.04
N ASP A 168 5.77 1.47 -9.96
CA ASP A 168 4.92 1.22 -11.11
C ASP A 168 3.88 2.32 -11.25
N LYS A 169 3.69 2.78 -12.49
CA LYS A 169 2.59 3.67 -12.82
C LYS A 169 1.29 2.86 -12.84
N ALA A 170 0.19 3.53 -12.45
CA ALA A 170 -1.16 3.02 -12.67
C ALA A 170 -1.34 2.54 -14.13
N VAL A 171 -2.05 1.42 -14.27
CA VAL A 171 -2.29 0.77 -15.56
C VAL A 171 -2.91 1.77 -16.53
N VAL A 172 -2.32 1.90 -17.72
CA VAL A 172 -2.90 2.68 -18.81
C VAL A 172 -3.90 1.77 -19.54
N PRO A 173 -5.20 2.10 -19.54
CA PRO A 173 -6.23 1.29 -20.18
C PRO A 173 -6.05 1.28 -21.70
N ILE A 174 -6.35 0.15 -22.33
CA ILE A 174 -6.34 -0.01 -23.79
C ILE A 174 -7.63 -0.69 -24.20
N GLY A 175 -8.27 -0.12 -25.21
CA GLY A 175 -9.46 -0.66 -25.82
C GLY A 175 -9.22 -1.81 -26.78
N GLU A 176 -10.29 -2.55 -27.05
CA GLU A 176 -10.34 -3.59 -28.08
C GLU A 176 -10.33 -2.97 -29.49
N PRO A 177 -10.03 -3.74 -30.55
CA PRO A 177 -9.96 -3.22 -31.91
C PRO A 177 -11.23 -2.48 -32.32
N GLY A 178 -11.06 -1.25 -32.82
CA GLY A 178 -12.17 -0.37 -33.21
C GLY A 178 -12.90 0.34 -32.06
N ILE A 179 -12.49 0.11 -30.80
CA ILE A 179 -13.15 0.63 -29.59
C ILE A 179 -12.09 1.31 -28.71
N PRO A 180 -11.64 2.54 -29.04
CA PRO A 180 -10.60 3.23 -28.27
C PRO A 180 -11.09 3.66 -26.89
N ILE A 181 -10.22 3.51 -25.90
CA ILE A 181 -10.50 3.85 -24.50
C ILE A 181 -9.57 4.96 -24.04
N SER A 182 -10.14 5.95 -23.36
CA SER A 182 -9.42 7.07 -22.77
C SER A 182 -8.39 6.59 -21.75
N THR A 183 -7.21 7.20 -21.71
CA THR A 183 -6.17 6.88 -20.70
C THR A 183 -6.57 7.22 -19.27
N GLY A 184 -7.72 7.89 -19.06
CA GLY A 184 -8.23 8.31 -17.76
C GLY A 184 -7.54 9.55 -17.19
N VAL A 185 -6.57 10.14 -17.90
CA VAL A 185 -5.87 11.34 -17.45
C VAL A 185 -6.62 12.58 -17.87
N ARG A 186 -7.10 13.36 -16.88
CA ARG A 186 -7.76 14.64 -17.13
C ARG A 186 -6.80 15.63 -17.78
N GLY A 187 -7.23 16.18 -18.90
CA GLY A 187 -6.55 17.28 -19.56
C GLY A 187 -6.80 18.59 -18.82
N HIS A 188 -5.74 19.33 -18.54
CA HIS A 188 -5.84 20.67 -17.94
C HIS A 188 -5.88 21.79 -18.99
N ASN A 189 -5.50 21.50 -20.25
CA ASN A 189 -5.36 22.49 -21.32
C ASN A 189 -6.23 22.15 -22.53
N LYS A 190 -6.57 23.16 -23.34
CA LYS A 190 -7.19 22.96 -24.65
C LYS A 190 -6.18 22.31 -25.60
N VAL A 191 -6.64 21.37 -26.42
CA VAL A 191 -5.82 20.67 -27.41
C VAL A 191 -6.19 21.04 -28.83
N MET A 192 -5.25 20.83 -29.76
CA MET A 192 -5.49 20.98 -31.18
C MET A 192 -6.45 19.89 -31.65
N ALA A 193 -7.54 20.28 -32.29
CA ALA A 193 -8.47 19.39 -32.95
C ALA A 193 -8.60 19.82 -34.43
N PRO A 194 -8.72 18.88 -35.37
CA PRO A 194 -9.00 19.22 -36.76
C PRO A 194 -10.35 19.93 -36.87
N ALA A 195 -10.40 21.03 -37.63
CA ALA A 195 -11.64 21.80 -37.84
C ALA A 195 -12.71 21.00 -38.61
N SER A 196 -12.29 20.00 -39.38
CA SER A 196 -13.15 19.04 -40.06
C SER A 196 -12.50 17.66 -40.04
N GLY A 197 -13.20 16.64 -39.55
CA GLY A 197 -12.70 15.27 -39.46
C GLY A 197 -13.78 14.32 -38.93
N PRO A 198 -13.52 13.00 -38.95
CA PRO A 198 -14.44 12.03 -38.36
C PRO A 198 -14.62 12.31 -36.87
N ALA A 199 -15.86 12.18 -36.39
CA ALA A 199 -16.14 12.25 -34.95
C ALA A 199 -15.42 11.09 -34.26
N LEU A 200 -14.45 11.41 -33.40
CA LEU A 200 -13.79 10.43 -32.57
C LEU A 200 -14.74 10.08 -31.43
N VAL A 201 -15.26 8.85 -31.44
CA VAL A 201 -16.07 8.31 -30.36
C VAL A 201 -15.14 7.49 -29.48
N GLU A 202 -14.88 8.00 -28.28
CA GLU A 202 -14.21 7.24 -27.22
C GLU A 202 -15.26 6.51 -26.39
N THR A 203 -14.94 5.29 -25.98
CA THR A 203 -15.80 4.49 -25.09
C THR A 203 -15.39 4.71 -23.63
N ASP A 204 -16.37 4.94 -22.77
CA ASP A 204 -16.22 5.18 -21.33
C ASP A 204 -16.41 3.91 -20.48
N TYR A 205 -16.53 2.74 -21.11
CA TYR A 205 -16.75 1.48 -20.42
C TYR A 205 -15.46 0.92 -19.77
N ASP A 206 -15.51 0.64 -18.47
CA ASP A 206 -14.44 0.02 -17.68
C ASP A 206 -14.15 -1.47 -18.04
N PHE A 207 -14.85 -2.04 -19.03
CA PHE A 207 -14.76 -3.46 -19.39
C PHE A 207 -13.67 -3.72 -20.44
N HIS A 208 -12.40 -3.51 -20.07
CA HIS A 208 -11.26 -3.85 -20.92
C HIS A 208 -10.21 -4.67 -20.18
N ASN A 209 -9.68 -5.71 -20.85
CA ASN A 209 -8.63 -6.56 -20.28
C ASN A 209 -7.24 -6.05 -20.63
N ALA A 210 -7.09 -5.48 -21.82
CA ALA A 210 -5.85 -4.93 -22.32
C ALA A 210 -5.42 -3.70 -21.52
N GLY A 211 -4.11 -3.53 -21.42
CA GLY A 211 -3.52 -2.38 -20.75
C GLY A 211 -2.00 -2.41 -20.82
N ILE A 212 -1.41 -1.25 -20.54
CA ILE A 212 0.03 -1.07 -20.42
C ILE A 212 0.39 -0.85 -18.95
N ILE A 213 1.49 -1.45 -18.52
CA ILE A 213 2.10 -1.22 -17.21
C ILE A 213 3.44 -0.50 -17.43
N PRO A 214 3.51 0.82 -17.20
CA PRO A 214 4.76 1.55 -17.18
C PRO A 214 5.46 1.38 -15.84
N SER A 215 6.65 0.78 -15.83
CA SER A 215 7.54 0.77 -14.65
C SER A 215 8.52 1.92 -14.72
N VAL A 216 8.69 2.64 -13.62
CA VAL A 216 9.53 3.84 -13.56
C VAL A 216 10.71 3.59 -12.64
N ALA A 217 11.91 3.82 -13.17
CA ALA A 217 13.14 3.90 -12.38
C ALA A 217 13.67 5.34 -12.47
N PHE A 218 13.65 6.04 -11.34
CA PHE A 218 14.21 7.37 -11.20
C PHE A 218 15.60 7.26 -10.59
N VAL A 219 16.63 7.56 -11.37
CA VAL A 219 18.01 7.62 -10.88
C VAL A 219 18.28 9.05 -10.43
N SER A 220 18.54 9.22 -9.14
CA SER A 220 18.70 10.51 -8.49
C SER A 220 20.17 10.96 -8.56
N ASP A 221 20.38 12.20 -8.97
CA ASP A 221 21.67 12.88 -8.83
C ASP A 221 21.88 13.20 -7.35
N ILE A 222 22.83 12.53 -6.73
CA ILE A 222 23.12 12.71 -5.31
C ILE A 222 23.67 14.14 -5.11
N PRO A 223 23.04 14.97 -4.25
CA PRO A 223 23.48 16.34 -3.99
C PRO A 223 24.70 16.38 -3.06
N VAL A 224 25.24 17.58 -2.84
CA VAL A 224 26.39 17.81 -1.94
C VAL A 224 25.97 17.74 -0.46
N ASN A 225 24.76 18.20 -0.13
CA ASN A 225 24.25 18.15 1.25
C ASN A 225 23.03 17.24 1.36
N PRO A 226 22.86 16.53 2.50
CA PRO A 226 21.74 15.60 2.70
C PRO A 226 20.38 16.29 2.80
N ASN A 227 20.37 17.59 3.08
CA ASN A 227 19.16 18.42 3.16
C ASN A 227 18.72 18.98 1.80
N ASP A 228 19.58 18.90 0.78
CA ASP A 228 19.25 19.39 -0.56
C ASP A 228 18.26 18.46 -1.27
N SER A 229 17.77 18.91 -2.43
CA SER A 229 16.79 18.15 -3.20
C SER A 229 17.43 16.98 -3.93
N PHE A 230 17.05 15.75 -3.56
CA PHE A 230 17.33 14.52 -4.32
C PHE A 230 16.42 14.35 -5.55
N PHE A 231 15.52 15.30 -5.84
CA PHE A 231 14.63 15.24 -6.99
C PHE A 231 15.24 15.94 -8.22
N GLN A 232 16.49 15.60 -8.52
CA GLN A 232 17.22 15.91 -9.75
C GLN A 232 17.80 14.59 -10.25
N GLY A 233 17.91 14.40 -11.56
CA GLY A 233 18.37 13.14 -12.14
C GLY A 233 17.59 12.70 -13.37
N LYS A 234 17.74 11.42 -13.71
CA LYS A 234 17.24 10.83 -14.96
C LYS A 234 16.07 9.89 -14.69
N ILE A 235 15.04 10.00 -15.53
CA ILE A 235 13.87 9.11 -15.47
C ILE A 235 14.00 8.07 -16.57
N TYR A 236 13.85 6.81 -16.17
CA TYR A 236 13.77 5.66 -17.06
C TYR A 236 12.39 5.03 -16.93
N VAL A 237 11.75 4.75 -18.06
CA VAL A 237 10.41 4.13 -18.09
C VAL A 237 10.46 2.87 -18.94
N THR A 238 10.06 1.74 -18.38
CA THR A 238 9.87 0.49 -19.13
C THR A 238 8.39 0.30 -19.41
N VAL A 239 8.02 0.28 -20.70
CA VAL A 239 6.63 0.11 -21.13
C VAL A 239 6.37 -1.36 -21.46
N LYS A 240 5.41 -1.95 -20.75
CA LYS A 240 5.07 -3.39 -20.80
C LYS A 240 3.61 -3.63 -21.09
N ASP A 241 3.28 -4.78 -21.66
CA ASP A 241 1.88 -5.22 -21.75
C ASP A 241 1.43 -5.89 -20.44
N LYS A 242 0.18 -5.62 -20.04
CA LYS A 242 -0.40 -6.12 -18.78
C LYS A 242 -0.59 -7.64 -18.76
N ILE A 243 -0.89 -8.25 -19.90
CA ILE A 243 -1.35 -9.64 -19.96
C ILE A 243 -0.18 -10.61 -19.86
N PHE A 244 0.78 -10.50 -20.76
CA PHE A 244 1.91 -11.41 -20.92
C PHE A 244 3.21 -10.89 -20.30
N GLN A 245 3.39 -9.58 -20.14
CA GLN A 245 4.55 -8.97 -19.46
C GLN A 245 4.20 -8.39 -18.08
N HIS A 246 3.44 -9.14 -17.29
CA HIS A 246 3.07 -8.73 -15.94
C HIS A 246 4.31 -8.47 -15.05
N SER A 247 4.16 -7.49 -14.15
CA SER A 247 5.16 -7.15 -13.14
C SER A 247 5.44 -8.32 -12.20
N SER A 248 6.72 -8.52 -11.90
CA SER A 248 7.23 -9.51 -10.95
C SER A 248 8.57 -9.03 -10.40
N SER A 249 8.95 -9.46 -9.19
CA SER A 249 10.22 -9.06 -8.57
C SER A 249 11.44 -9.29 -9.47
N PHE A 250 11.54 -10.46 -10.11
CA PHE A 250 12.62 -10.79 -11.04
C PHE A 250 12.60 -9.96 -12.32
N ARG A 251 11.40 -9.64 -12.84
CA ARG A 251 11.26 -8.77 -14.01
C ARG A 251 11.75 -7.37 -13.69
N HIS A 252 11.37 -6.80 -12.54
CA HIS A 252 11.87 -5.50 -12.10
C HIS A 252 13.39 -5.48 -11.94
N ALA A 253 13.95 -6.51 -11.29
CA ALA A 253 15.40 -6.63 -11.14
C ALA A 253 16.13 -6.71 -12.49
N THR A 254 15.62 -7.52 -13.43
CA THR A 254 16.22 -7.67 -14.77
C THR A 254 16.08 -6.39 -15.62
N GLU A 255 14.94 -5.72 -15.52
CA GLU A 255 14.69 -4.43 -16.17
C GLU A 255 15.60 -3.34 -15.63
N LEU A 256 15.76 -3.28 -14.30
CA LEU A 256 16.69 -2.37 -13.67
C LEU A 256 18.14 -2.68 -14.08
N LEU A 257 18.56 -3.95 -14.06
CA LEU A 257 19.89 -4.39 -14.49
C LEU A 257 20.19 -3.95 -15.93
N ARG A 258 19.23 -4.09 -16.83
CA ARG A 258 19.34 -3.59 -18.20
C ARG A 258 19.46 -2.06 -18.25
N ILE A 259 18.73 -1.33 -17.42
CA ILE A 259 18.81 0.14 -17.39
C ILE A 259 20.18 0.59 -16.86
N ILE A 260 20.65 0.01 -15.75
CA ILE A 260 21.92 0.42 -15.14
C ILE A 260 23.11 0.06 -16.03
N ARG A 261 23.18 -1.15 -16.58
CA ARG A 261 24.24 -1.56 -17.52
C ARG A 261 24.32 -0.71 -18.78
N ASN A 262 23.19 -0.19 -19.27
CA ASN A 262 23.21 0.64 -20.49
C ASN A 262 23.57 2.12 -20.22
N ASN A 263 23.65 2.56 -18.96
CA ASN A 263 23.79 3.99 -18.64
C ASN A 263 24.85 4.32 -17.59
N TYR A 264 25.30 3.33 -16.80
CA TYR A 264 26.19 3.46 -15.65
C TYR A 264 27.16 2.26 -15.60
N SER A 265 27.60 1.83 -16.78
CA SER A 265 28.60 0.78 -16.99
C SER A 265 29.37 1.12 -18.26
N ASP A 266 30.67 1.34 -18.14
CA ASP A 266 31.56 1.60 -19.28
C ASP A 266 31.78 0.33 -20.13
N GLU A 267 31.83 -0.84 -19.50
CA GLU A 267 32.04 -2.14 -20.17
C GLU A 267 30.73 -2.84 -20.58
N GLY A 268 29.59 -2.34 -20.10
CA GLY A 268 28.25 -2.88 -20.37
C GLY A 268 27.88 -4.12 -19.54
N VAL A 269 28.73 -4.51 -18.58
CA VAL A 269 28.54 -5.69 -17.72
C VAL A 269 28.45 -5.27 -16.26
N ASP A 270 29.51 -4.67 -15.72
CA ASP A 270 29.65 -4.30 -14.32
C ASP A 270 29.34 -2.81 -14.11
N LEU A 271 28.79 -2.44 -12.95
CA LEU A 271 28.51 -1.03 -12.70
C LEU A 271 29.79 -0.25 -12.46
N ASP A 272 29.81 1.01 -12.91
CA ASP A 272 30.93 1.94 -12.66
C ASP A 272 31.11 2.23 -11.15
N VAL A 273 30.07 1.95 -10.35
CA VAL A 273 30.04 2.19 -8.91
C VAL A 273 29.70 0.92 -8.13
N PRO A 274 30.39 0.68 -7.00
CA PRO A 274 30.23 -0.57 -6.24
C PRO A 274 28.99 -0.62 -5.34
N ILE A 275 28.33 0.52 -5.08
CA ILE A 275 27.19 0.59 -4.15
C ILE A 275 25.91 0.95 -4.90
N LEU A 276 24.87 0.13 -4.76
CA LEU A 276 23.53 0.42 -5.26
C LEU A 276 22.55 0.61 -4.11
N CYS A 277 21.82 1.72 -4.14
CA CYS A 277 20.78 2.05 -3.16
C CYS A 277 19.42 2.13 -3.84
N LEU A 278 18.45 1.37 -3.36
CA LEU A 278 17.10 1.28 -3.89
C LEU A 278 16.07 1.84 -2.91
N MET A 279 15.11 2.60 -3.40
CA MET A 279 13.91 3.01 -2.65
C MET A 279 12.64 2.64 -3.40
N THR A 280 11.71 1.97 -2.72
CA THR A 280 10.43 1.54 -3.31
C THR A 280 9.26 1.84 -2.38
N ASP A 281 8.03 1.75 -2.89
CA ASP A 281 6.80 1.92 -2.10
C ASP A 281 6.54 0.76 -1.12
N GLY A 282 7.11 -0.42 -1.41
CA GLY A 282 6.94 -1.64 -0.62
C GLY A 282 5.73 -2.48 -1.02
N GLY A 283 5.21 -2.31 -2.24
CA GLY A 283 4.20 -3.18 -2.84
C GLY A 283 4.62 -4.65 -2.90
N PRO A 284 3.75 -5.57 -3.32
CA PRO A 284 4.01 -7.02 -3.30
C PRO A 284 5.34 -7.43 -3.95
N ASP A 285 5.71 -6.81 -5.07
CA ASP A 285 6.94 -7.10 -5.82
C ASP A 285 8.20 -6.47 -5.21
N HIS A 286 8.05 -5.64 -4.18
CA HIS A 286 9.13 -4.98 -3.45
C HIS A 286 9.10 -5.28 -1.94
N ARG A 287 8.23 -6.21 -1.52
CA ARG A 287 8.06 -6.56 -0.11
C ARG A 287 9.18 -7.51 0.35
N LEU A 288 10.13 -6.98 1.11
CA LEU A 288 11.30 -7.71 1.63
C LEU A 288 10.98 -8.93 2.51
N THR A 289 9.73 -9.13 2.96
CA THR A 289 9.33 -10.37 3.65
C THR A 289 9.17 -11.54 2.70
N TYR A 290 8.96 -11.29 1.40
CA TYR A 290 8.82 -12.35 0.40
C TYR A 290 10.18 -12.81 -0.09
N GLU A 291 10.35 -14.12 -0.11
CA GLU A 291 11.61 -14.73 -0.51
C GLU A 291 11.95 -14.50 -1.99
N THR A 292 10.94 -14.42 -2.84
CA THR A 292 11.08 -14.07 -4.26
C THR A 292 11.69 -12.68 -4.46
N VAL A 293 11.35 -11.73 -3.59
CA VAL A 293 11.92 -10.37 -3.62
C VAL A 293 13.36 -10.41 -3.14
N ARG A 294 13.65 -11.11 -2.04
CA ARG A 294 15.03 -11.29 -1.54
C ARG A 294 15.93 -11.93 -2.59
N ALA A 295 15.46 -12.99 -3.25
CA ALA A 295 16.19 -13.66 -4.32
C ALA A 295 16.42 -12.75 -5.53
N SER A 296 15.45 -11.92 -5.91
CA SER A 296 15.63 -10.94 -6.99
C SER A 296 16.67 -9.86 -6.65
N LEU A 297 16.79 -9.46 -5.38
CA LEU A 297 17.82 -8.52 -4.92
C LEU A 297 19.21 -9.17 -4.90
N VAL A 298 19.32 -10.45 -4.51
CA VAL A 298 20.58 -11.18 -4.60
C VAL A 298 21.00 -11.36 -6.05
N LEU A 299 20.06 -11.66 -6.95
CA LEU A 299 20.34 -11.69 -8.38
C LEU A 299 20.90 -10.36 -8.85
N LEU A 300 20.29 -9.24 -8.46
CA LEU A 300 20.77 -7.92 -8.81
C LEU A 300 22.19 -7.66 -8.24
N PHE A 301 22.44 -8.03 -6.98
CA PHE A 301 23.73 -7.91 -6.32
C PHE A 301 24.84 -8.66 -7.06
N MET A 302 24.60 -9.92 -7.40
CA MET A 302 25.58 -10.76 -8.10
C MET A 302 25.79 -10.34 -9.54
N GLN A 303 24.71 -9.97 -10.24
CA GLN A 303 24.79 -9.62 -11.66
C GLN A 303 25.40 -8.24 -11.91
N ALA A 304 25.28 -7.32 -10.96
CA ALA A 304 25.84 -5.98 -11.05
C ALA A 304 27.25 -5.89 -10.42
N ASP A 305 27.79 -7.01 -9.91
CA ASP A 305 29.06 -7.11 -9.16
C ASP A 305 29.20 -6.02 -8.08
N LEU A 306 28.22 -5.95 -7.19
CA LEU A 306 28.16 -4.92 -6.17
C LEU A 306 28.94 -5.33 -4.91
N ASP A 307 29.60 -4.37 -4.28
CA ASP A 307 30.12 -4.53 -2.91
C ASP A 307 28.98 -4.34 -1.88
N MET A 308 27.98 -3.52 -2.22
CA MET A 308 26.88 -3.22 -1.30
C MET A 308 25.57 -2.92 -2.05
N LEU A 309 24.50 -3.60 -1.62
CA LEU A 309 23.13 -3.31 -2.04
C LEU A 309 22.27 -2.92 -0.83
N ILE A 310 21.78 -1.69 -0.82
CA ILE A 310 20.86 -1.19 0.22
C ILE A 310 19.47 -1.05 -0.41
N ALA A 311 18.48 -1.78 0.10
CA ALA A 311 17.09 -1.65 -0.35
C ALA A 311 16.19 -1.18 0.80
N ILE A 312 15.62 0.03 0.65
CA ILE A 312 14.67 0.60 1.61
C ILE A 312 13.26 0.69 1.01
N ARG A 313 12.25 0.72 1.87
CA ARG A 313 10.85 0.86 1.49
C ARG A 313 10.17 1.97 2.29
N THR A 314 9.15 2.59 1.69
CA THR A 314 8.27 3.50 2.44
C THR A 314 7.38 2.76 3.42
N ALA A 315 6.87 3.46 4.42
CA ALA A 315 5.82 2.92 5.28
C ALA A 315 4.50 2.77 4.50
N PRO A 316 3.63 1.81 4.85
CA PRO A 316 2.31 1.70 4.25
C PRO A 316 1.55 3.03 4.29
N ASN A 317 0.78 3.33 3.24
CA ASN A 317 0.07 4.62 3.04
C ASN A 317 0.98 5.87 2.94
N GLN A 318 2.30 5.70 2.85
CA GLN A 318 3.27 6.79 2.70
C GLN A 318 4.12 6.68 1.43
N SER A 319 3.61 6.04 0.38
CA SER A 319 4.28 5.92 -0.93
C SER A 319 4.64 7.28 -1.54
N TRP A 320 3.91 8.34 -1.21
CA TRP A 320 4.22 9.72 -1.63
C TRP A 320 5.60 10.25 -1.18
N ILE A 321 6.25 9.60 -0.22
CA ILE A 321 7.64 9.88 0.17
C ILE A 321 8.63 9.41 -0.91
N ASN A 322 8.28 8.35 -1.64
CA ASN A 322 9.07 7.85 -2.76
C ASN A 322 9.21 8.96 -3.82
N LEU A 323 10.45 9.25 -4.23
CA LEU A 323 10.72 10.32 -5.18
C LEU A 323 10.10 10.02 -6.55
N THR A 324 10.03 8.74 -6.92
CA THR A 324 9.44 8.28 -8.18
C THR A 324 7.97 8.62 -8.31
N GLU A 325 7.22 8.72 -7.20
CA GLU A 325 5.79 9.07 -7.25
C GLU A 325 5.57 10.45 -7.88
N ARG A 326 6.50 11.38 -7.69
CA ARG A 326 6.45 12.71 -8.32
C ARG A 326 6.63 12.64 -9.83
N CYS A 327 7.39 11.67 -10.33
CA CYS A 327 7.60 11.45 -11.77
C CYS A 327 6.31 11.02 -12.48
N MET A 328 5.34 10.43 -11.76
CA MET A 328 4.07 9.98 -12.34
C MET A 328 3.26 11.12 -12.97
N SER A 329 3.42 12.35 -12.47
CA SER A 329 2.79 13.56 -13.01
C SER A 329 3.28 13.90 -14.42
N ILE A 330 4.58 13.71 -14.69
CA ILE A 330 5.20 13.92 -16.00
C ILE A 330 4.65 12.91 -17.00
N LEU A 331 4.53 11.65 -16.57
CA LEU A 331 3.95 10.59 -17.40
C LEU A 331 2.45 10.78 -17.63
N ASN A 332 1.72 11.30 -16.63
CA ASN A 332 0.32 11.69 -16.80
C ASN A 332 0.19 12.76 -17.89
N PHE A 333 1.05 13.78 -17.89
CA PHE A 333 1.03 14.81 -18.94
C PHE A 333 1.20 14.20 -20.34
N ALA A 334 2.11 13.24 -20.50
CA ALA A 334 2.27 12.47 -21.74
C ALA A 334 1.10 11.54 -22.08
N LEU A 335 0.12 11.34 -21.21
CA LEU A 335 -1.06 10.51 -21.47
C LEU A 335 -2.35 11.34 -21.62
N GLN A 336 -2.30 12.65 -21.41
CA GLN A 336 -3.46 13.51 -21.60
C GLN A 336 -3.96 13.48 -23.03
N HIS A 337 -5.29 13.56 -23.18
CA HIS A 337 -5.99 13.63 -24.46
C HIS A 337 -5.63 12.48 -25.41
N CYS A 338 -5.51 11.27 -24.84
CA CYS A 338 -5.29 10.06 -25.61
C CYS A 338 -6.41 9.07 -25.35
N ALA A 339 -6.85 8.44 -26.43
CA ALA A 339 -7.55 7.17 -26.39
C ALA A 339 -6.79 6.14 -27.21
N LEU A 340 -6.68 4.93 -26.66
CA LEU A 340 -5.83 3.88 -27.20
C LEU A 340 -6.67 2.62 -27.43
N ALA A 341 -6.46 1.98 -28.58
CA ALA A 341 -7.00 0.66 -28.93
C ALA A 341 -5.89 -0.17 -29.55
N ARG A 342 -5.86 -1.46 -29.25
CA ARG A 342 -4.96 -2.41 -29.92
C ARG A 342 -5.42 -2.69 -31.35
N ASP A 343 -4.51 -3.17 -32.19
CA ASP A 343 -4.84 -3.57 -33.56
C ASP A 343 -5.56 -4.94 -33.58
N GLU A 344 -6.29 -5.24 -34.65
CA GLU A 344 -6.99 -6.53 -34.78
C GLU A 344 -6.00 -7.68 -35.03
N MET A 345 -6.15 -8.77 -34.28
CA MET A 345 -5.39 -10.01 -34.50
C MET A 345 -6.08 -10.88 -35.57
N PRO A 346 -5.40 -11.93 -36.08
CA PRO A 346 -6.06 -12.95 -36.90
C PRO A 346 -7.33 -13.51 -36.25
N GLU A 347 -8.38 -13.71 -37.04
CA GLU A 347 -9.75 -14.06 -36.58
C GLU A 347 -9.77 -15.28 -35.63
N GLN A 348 -8.89 -16.25 -35.85
CA GLN A 348 -8.74 -17.42 -34.97
C GLN A 348 -8.41 -17.03 -33.53
N TYR A 349 -7.53 -16.05 -33.33
CA TYR A 349 -7.07 -15.58 -32.02
C TYR A 349 -8.05 -14.59 -31.39
N GLU A 350 -8.73 -13.77 -32.19
CA GLU A 350 -9.80 -12.89 -31.70
C GLU A 350 -10.97 -13.68 -31.11
N LYS A 351 -11.42 -14.74 -31.81
CA LYS A 351 -12.46 -15.64 -31.29
C LYS A 351 -12.06 -16.30 -29.98
N MET A 352 -10.77 -16.58 -29.78
CA MET A 352 -10.27 -17.16 -28.54
C MET A 352 -10.33 -16.18 -27.37
N ILE A 353 -10.11 -14.88 -27.56
CA ILE A 353 -10.10 -13.88 -26.48
C ILE A 353 -11.50 -13.33 -26.18
N LYS A 354 -12.38 -13.22 -27.18
CA LYS A 354 -13.68 -12.51 -27.11
C LYS A 354 -14.56 -12.81 -25.88
N ASN A 355 -14.54 -14.03 -25.36
CA ASN A 355 -15.37 -14.45 -24.22
C ASN A 355 -14.59 -14.62 -22.90
N LYS A 356 -13.33 -14.19 -22.85
CA LYS A 356 -12.47 -14.34 -21.66
C LYS A 356 -12.45 -13.04 -20.87
N SER A 357 -13.00 -13.07 -19.67
CA SER A 357 -13.09 -11.90 -18.78
C SER A 357 -11.97 -11.80 -17.74
N THR A 358 -11.07 -12.79 -17.66
CA THR A 358 -9.97 -12.80 -16.68
C THR A 358 -8.61 -12.94 -17.35
N LEU A 359 -7.59 -12.30 -16.78
CA LEU A 359 -6.20 -12.40 -17.26
C LEU A 359 -5.70 -13.85 -17.28
N ASN A 360 -6.07 -14.64 -16.26
CA ASN A 360 -5.68 -16.05 -16.19
C ASN A 360 -6.32 -16.89 -17.31
N ALA A 361 -7.59 -16.63 -17.66
CA ALA A 361 -8.22 -17.32 -18.78
C ALA A 361 -7.52 -17.04 -20.12
N ILE A 362 -7.05 -15.80 -20.32
CA ILE A 362 -6.30 -15.41 -21.53
C ILE A 362 -4.93 -16.07 -21.54
N ARG A 363 -4.21 -16.09 -20.40
CA ARG A 363 -2.90 -16.74 -20.26
C ARG A 363 -2.97 -18.25 -20.51
N ASN A 364 -3.91 -18.95 -19.88
CA ASN A 364 -4.09 -20.39 -20.08
C ASN A 364 -4.39 -20.73 -21.55
N ALA A 365 -5.10 -19.85 -22.26
CA ALA A 365 -5.35 -20.06 -23.67
C ALA A 365 -4.12 -19.87 -24.57
N ALA A 366 -3.20 -19.00 -24.15
CA ALA A 366 -1.92 -18.83 -24.83
C ALA A 366 -0.98 -20.00 -24.55
N GLU A 367 -1.09 -20.67 -23.40
CA GLU A 367 -0.39 -21.93 -23.14
C GLU A 367 -0.85 -23.04 -24.10
N CYS A 368 -2.17 -23.13 -24.37
CA CYS A 368 -2.70 -24.09 -25.33
C CYS A 368 -2.35 -23.75 -26.79
N ASN A 369 -2.14 -22.47 -27.11
CA ASN A 369 -1.81 -22.02 -28.47
C ASN A 369 -0.74 -20.91 -28.41
N PRO A 370 0.56 -21.27 -28.52
CA PRO A 370 1.66 -20.33 -28.38
C PRO A 370 1.62 -19.15 -29.36
N GLY A 371 1.05 -19.35 -30.55
CA GLY A 371 0.88 -18.30 -31.57
C GLY A 371 -0.02 -17.14 -31.14
N LEU A 372 -0.83 -17.32 -30.08
CA LEU A 372 -1.64 -16.25 -29.50
C LEU A 372 -0.77 -15.16 -28.87
N LYS A 373 0.32 -15.55 -28.19
CA LYS A 373 1.23 -14.60 -27.51
C LYS A 373 1.94 -13.70 -28.52
N THR A 374 2.37 -14.27 -29.65
CA THR A 374 3.00 -13.52 -30.74
C THR A 374 2.01 -12.61 -31.45
N ALA A 375 0.81 -13.11 -31.79
CA ALA A 375 -0.23 -12.30 -32.42
C ALA A 375 -0.68 -11.13 -31.53
N TYR A 376 -0.80 -11.36 -30.22
CA TYR A 376 -1.15 -10.30 -29.27
C TYR A 376 -0.03 -9.26 -29.12
N ALA A 377 1.23 -9.70 -29.10
CA ALA A 377 2.38 -8.78 -29.06
C ALA A 377 2.45 -7.90 -30.32
N GLU A 378 2.09 -8.43 -31.49
CA GLU A 378 1.98 -7.66 -32.73
C GLU A 378 0.82 -6.66 -32.67
N SER A 379 -0.35 -7.09 -32.21
CA SER A 379 -1.54 -6.25 -32.01
C SER A 379 -1.29 -5.05 -31.07
N MET A 380 -0.46 -5.24 -30.04
CA MET A 380 -0.12 -4.20 -29.08
C MET A 380 1.01 -3.25 -29.54
N LYS A 381 1.73 -3.60 -30.61
CA LYS A 381 2.96 -2.90 -31.02
C LYS A 381 2.71 -1.44 -31.39
N GLY A 382 1.62 -1.13 -32.08
CA GLY A 382 1.27 0.24 -32.47
C GLY A 382 1.03 1.14 -31.26
N VAL A 383 0.23 0.66 -30.30
CA VAL A 383 -0.07 1.39 -29.06
C VAL A 383 1.16 1.55 -28.19
N LEU A 384 1.94 0.49 -28.00
CA LEU A 384 3.18 0.53 -27.23
C LEU A 384 4.16 1.56 -27.81
N THR A 385 4.28 1.63 -29.14
CA THR A 385 5.14 2.62 -29.81
C THR A 385 4.64 4.04 -29.57
N THR A 386 3.34 4.27 -29.73
CA THR A 386 2.71 5.58 -29.49
C THR A 386 2.95 6.07 -28.06
N VAL A 387 2.76 5.21 -27.05
CA VAL A 387 3.01 5.55 -25.64
C VAL A 387 4.50 5.82 -25.39
N LYS A 388 5.39 5.00 -25.96
CA LYS A 388 6.85 5.20 -25.84
C LYS A 388 7.26 6.55 -26.41
N ASP A 389 6.80 6.90 -27.61
CA ASP A 389 7.13 8.16 -28.27
C ASP A 389 6.63 9.36 -27.47
N ARG A 390 5.43 9.26 -26.87
CA ARG A 390 4.91 10.32 -26.00
C ARG A 390 5.74 10.47 -24.73
N PHE A 391 6.14 9.38 -24.09
CA PHE A 391 7.03 9.43 -22.92
C PHE A 391 8.41 9.99 -23.27
N GLN A 392 9.01 9.64 -24.40
CA GLN A 392 10.31 10.15 -24.83
C GLN A 392 10.33 11.68 -25.05
N ARG A 393 9.17 12.29 -25.35
CA ARG A 393 9.05 13.76 -25.50
C ARG A 393 9.06 14.50 -24.16
N MET A 394 8.84 13.78 -23.05
CA MET A 394 8.80 14.39 -21.73
C MET A 394 10.20 14.66 -21.20
N LYS A 395 10.29 15.65 -20.31
CA LYS A 395 11.53 16.04 -19.65
C LYS A 395 11.32 16.30 -18.17
N LEU A 396 12.28 15.90 -17.35
CA LEU A 396 12.39 16.32 -15.96
C LEU A 396 13.49 17.38 -15.87
N LYS A 397 13.13 18.63 -15.57
CA LYS A 397 14.11 19.73 -15.39
C LYS A 397 15.10 19.89 -16.57
N GLY A 398 14.65 19.61 -17.79
CA GLY A 398 15.47 19.68 -19.00
C GLY A 398 16.03 18.32 -19.47
N GLU A 399 16.15 17.34 -18.57
CA GLU A 399 16.64 15.99 -18.90
C GLU A 399 15.52 15.15 -19.54
N PRO A 400 15.76 14.50 -20.69
CA PRO A 400 14.76 13.70 -21.38
C PRO A 400 14.47 12.38 -20.66
N VAL A 401 13.21 11.95 -20.71
CA VAL A 401 12.80 10.63 -20.22
C VAL A 401 13.30 9.55 -21.20
N LYS A 402 14.07 8.59 -20.70
CA LYS A 402 14.55 7.45 -21.48
C LYS A 402 13.58 6.29 -21.38
N VAL A 403 13.20 5.71 -22.52
CA VAL A 403 12.14 4.70 -22.56
C VAL A 403 12.65 3.37 -23.07
N TYR A 404 12.34 2.31 -22.34
CA TYR A 404 12.71 0.92 -22.62
C TYR A 404 11.47 0.08 -22.92
N SER A 405 11.70 -1.05 -23.58
CA SER A 405 10.67 -2.07 -23.81
C SER A 405 10.78 -3.16 -22.75
N GLY A 406 9.64 -3.73 -22.35
CA GLY A 406 9.59 -4.88 -21.45
C GLY A 406 10.57 -5.99 -21.84
N VAL A 407 11.21 -6.58 -20.83
CA VAL A 407 12.20 -7.64 -21.03
C VAL A 407 11.50 -8.95 -21.43
N LYS A 408 12.09 -9.70 -22.37
CA LYS A 408 11.59 -11.02 -22.77
C LYS A 408 11.84 -12.02 -21.64
N GLU A 409 10.94 -12.99 -21.46
CA GLU A 409 11.07 -14.03 -20.43
C GLU A 409 12.39 -14.80 -20.52
N LEU A 410 12.88 -15.08 -21.73
CA LEU A 410 14.17 -15.73 -21.96
C LEU A 410 15.34 -15.05 -21.25
N LEU A 411 15.39 -13.71 -21.26
CA LEU A 411 16.46 -12.96 -20.58
C LEU A 411 16.36 -13.07 -19.05
N ILE A 412 15.14 -13.18 -18.53
CA ILE A 412 14.91 -13.40 -17.09
C ILE A 412 15.40 -14.80 -16.71
N GLU A 413 15.08 -15.81 -17.52
CA GLU A 413 15.56 -17.18 -17.35
C GLU A 413 17.09 -17.29 -17.44
N GLU A 414 17.72 -16.56 -18.36
CA GLU A 414 19.19 -16.51 -18.48
C GLU A 414 19.84 -15.88 -17.24
N CYS A 415 19.30 -14.76 -16.75
CA CYS A 415 19.80 -14.14 -15.51
C CYS A 415 19.65 -15.07 -14.31
N LEU A 416 18.54 -15.82 -14.24
CA LEU A 416 18.30 -16.82 -13.20
C LEU A 416 19.26 -18.02 -13.32
N LYS A 417 19.56 -18.49 -14.53
CA LYS A 417 20.53 -19.56 -14.77
C LYS A 417 21.93 -19.18 -14.29
N MET A 418 22.41 -17.98 -14.60
CA MET A 418 23.73 -17.54 -14.11
C MET A 418 23.82 -17.54 -12.58
N VAL A 419 22.76 -17.08 -11.89
CA VAL A 419 22.71 -17.17 -10.42
C VAL A 419 22.74 -18.64 -9.99
N THR A 420 22.00 -19.51 -10.67
CA THR A 420 21.97 -20.96 -10.41
C THR A 420 23.34 -21.61 -10.61
N ASP A 421 24.08 -21.23 -11.66
CA ASP A 421 25.38 -21.79 -12.02
C ASP A 421 26.49 -21.33 -11.07
N VAL A 422 26.54 -20.02 -10.74
CA VAL A 422 27.48 -19.48 -9.74
C VAL A 422 27.24 -20.06 -8.36
N THR A 423 25.99 -20.45 -8.11
CA THR A 423 25.59 -21.08 -6.86
C THR A 423 25.56 -22.63 -6.95
N GLY A 424 25.93 -23.28 -8.06
CA GLY A 424 26.01 -24.75 -8.12
C GLY A 424 24.69 -25.52 -7.88
N ALA A 425 23.54 -24.88 -8.12
CA ALA A 425 22.22 -25.50 -8.02
C ALA A 425 21.90 -26.33 -9.29
N SER A 426 21.38 -27.56 -9.18
CA SER A 426 21.11 -28.39 -10.37
C SER A 426 19.94 -27.84 -11.21
N ALA A 427 20.16 -27.74 -12.52
CA ALA A 427 19.27 -27.09 -13.49
C ALA A 427 17.97 -27.86 -13.83
N GLU A 428 17.57 -28.88 -13.06
CA GLU A 428 16.35 -29.63 -13.35
C GLU A 428 15.14 -29.05 -12.62
N LYS A 429 14.35 -28.28 -13.39
CA LYS A 429 13.05 -27.68 -13.02
C LYS A 429 13.11 -26.80 -11.77
N ILE A 430 13.75 -25.64 -11.92
CA ILE A 430 13.62 -24.55 -10.95
C ILE A 430 12.20 -23.99 -11.06
N ASN A 431 11.32 -24.53 -10.23
CA ASN A 431 10.05 -23.90 -9.90
C ASN A 431 10.40 -22.57 -9.20
N LEU A 432 9.82 -21.44 -9.59
CA LEU A 432 10.10 -20.11 -8.97
C LEU A 432 9.85 -20.10 -7.45
N SER A 433 9.12 -21.10 -6.92
CA SER A 433 8.91 -21.36 -5.50
C SER A 433 10.10 -22.03 -4.77
N ALA A 434 11.05 -22.64 -5.49
CA ALA A 434 12.17 -23.40 -4.94
C ALA A 434 13.51 -22.63 -4.96
N LEU A 435 13.60 -21.53 -5.71
CA LEU A 435 14.80 -20.67 -5.76
C LEU A 435 15.23 -20.13 -4.37
N PRO A 436 14.32 -19.78 -3.44
CA PRO A 436 14.69 -19.41 -2.08
C PRO A 436 15.38 -20.52 -1.28
N ILE A 437 14.95 -21.77 -1.50
CA ILE A 437 15.46 -22.96 -0.81
C ILE A 437 16.88 -23.24 -1.30
N LEU A 438 17.11 -23.11 -2.61
CA LEU A 438 18.43 -23.19 -3.23
C LEU A 438 19.36 -22.08 -2.72
N LEU A 439 18.92 -20.82 -2.68
CA LEU A 439 19.75 -19.73 -2.14
C LEU A 439 20.12 -19.94 -0.65
N ARG A 440 19.23 -20.57 0.14
CA ARG A 440 19.50 -20.94 1.55
C ARG A 440 20.58 -22.02 1.69
N LEU A 441 20.60 -23.01 0.80
CA LEU A 441 21.64 -24.05 0.75
C LEU A 441 23.05 -23.46 0.49
N LEU A 442 23.09 -22.31 -0.17
CA LEU A 442 24.31 -21.73 -0.73
C LEU A 442 25.02 -20.71 0.12
N LEU A 443 24.29 -19.90 0.88
CA LEU A 443 24.88 -18.91 1.79
C LEU A 443 25.57 -19.54 3.02
N TYR A 444 25.25 -20.78 3.37
CA TYR A 444 25.74 -21.43 4.60
C TYR A 444 26.60 -22.69 4.36
N GLY A 445 26.85 -23.09 3.10
CA GLY A 445 27.80 -24.16 2.75
C GLY A 445 27.46 -25.56 3.30
N LYS A 446 26.23 -25.81 3.72
CA LYS A 446 25.71 -27.10 4.17
C LYS A 446 24.29 -27.29 3.66
N GLU A 447 23.86 -28.54 3.49
CA GLU A 447 22.45 -28.87 3.32
C GLU A 447 21.67 -28.48 4.59
N VAL A 448 21.26 -27.21 4.67
CA VAL A 448 20.40 -26.70 5.73
C VAL A 448 18.96 -27.00 5.35
N ASP A 449 18.49 -28.16 5.78
CA ASP A 449 17.07 -28.45 5.85
C ASP A 449 16.42 -27.72 7.06
N ASP A 450 15.10 -27.84 7.18
CA ASP A 450 14.35 -27.23 8.28
C ASP A 450 14.80 -27.72 9.66
N THR A 451 15.67 -28.75 9.77
CA THR A 451 16.22 -29.24 11.05
C THR A 451 17.41 -28.42 11.55
N HIS A 452 18.08 -27.67 10.67
CA HIS A 452 19.21 -26.79 11.02
C HIS A 452 18.78 -25.40 11.47
N ARG A 453 17.49 -25.09 11.31
CA ARG A 453 16.89 -23.86 11.80
C ARG A 453 16.95 -23.85 13.33
N PRO A 454 17.52 -22.83 14.00
CA PRO A 454 17.59 -22.77 15.48
C PRO A 454 16.22 -22.88 16.15
N SER A 455 15.20 -22.35 15.48
CA SER A 455 13.82 -22.46 15.93
C SER A 455 13.16 -23.80 15.56
N SER A 456 13.83 -24.76 14.94
CA SER A 456 13.32 -26.11 14.65
C SER A 456 14.08 -27.21 15.41
N THR A 457 15.01 -26.83 16.28
CA THR A 457 15.78 -27.76 17.10
C THR A 457 14.83 -28.71 17.87
N LYS A 458 15.14 -30.01 17.84
CA LYS A 458 14.40 -31.04 18.59
C LYS A 458 14.64 -30.84 20.09
N SER A 459 13.69 -31.27 20.91
CA SER A 459 13.70 -31.01 22.36
C SER A 459 14.91 -31.57 23.12
N SER A 460 15.72 -32.43 22.50
CA SER A 460 16.92 -33.03 23.08
C SER A 460 18.16 -32.13 23.04
N ASP A 461 18.16 -31.06 22.23
CA ASP A 461 19.38 -30.32 21.87
C ASP A 461 19.33 -28.83 22.26
N PHE A 462 18.46 -28.44 23.21
CA PHE A 462 18.43 -27.06 23.71
C PHE A 462 19.70 -26.73 24.50
N GLY A 463 20.31 -25.58 24.22
CA GLY A 463 21.52 -25.12 24.92
C GLY A 463 21.35 -24.98 26.43
N GLU A 464 22.46 -25.11 27.16
CA GLU A 464 22.49 -25.09 28.63
C GLU A 464 21.86 -23.81 29.23
N ASP A 465 21.99 -22.68 28.54
CA ASP A 465 21.39 -21.40 28.92
C ASP A 465 19.86 -21.43 28.91
N SER A 466 19.24 -21.96 27.85
CA SER A 466 17.78 -22.08 27.76
C SER A 466 17.24 -23.05 28.82
N GLN A 467 17.97 -24.15 29.06
CA GLN A 467 17.62 -25.12 30.10
C GLN A 467 17.70 -24.49 31.49
N ASN A 468 18.75 -23.71 31.77
CA ASN A 468 18.93 -23.01 33.04
C ASN A 468 17.87 -21.92 33.24
N ALA A 469 17.50 -21.17 32.20
CA ALA A 469 16.46 -20.15 32.26
C ALA A 469 15.09 -20.75 32.61
N ASP A 470 14.67 -21.82 31.93
CA ASP A 470 13.41 -22.50 32.22
C ASP A 470 13.42 -23.19 33.60
N ARG A 471 14.58 -23.72 34.02
CA ARG A 471 14.75 -24.34 35.35
C ARG A 471 14.62 -23.30 36.46
N THR A 472 15.24 -22.13 36.28
CA THR A 472 15.16 -21.00 37.22
C THR A 472 13.73 -20.47 37.30
N ASN A 473 13.02 -20.42 36.18
CA ASN A 473 11.64 -19.94 36.09
C ASN A 473 10.58 -21.04 36.24
N ARG A 474 10.92 -22.24 36.72
CA ARG A 474 10.02 -23.40 36.77
C ARG A 474 8.71 -23.12 37.52
N ASP A 475 8.77 -22.34 38.59
CA ASP A 475 7.59 -21.98 39.37
C ASP A 475 6.71 -20.92 38.70
N LEU A 476 7.29 -20.15 37.79
CA LEU A 476 6.60 -19.13 37.00
C LEU A 476 5.97 -19.70 35.72
N LEU A 477 6.59 -20.69 35.07
CA LEU A 477 6.12 -21.33 33.83
C LEU A 477 4.95 -22.32 34.05
N LYS A 478 3.93 -21.90 34.82
CA LYS A 478 2.73 -22.68 35.18
C LYS A 478 1.47 -21.96 34.69
N ALA A 479 0.43 -22.73 34.36
CA ALA A 479 -0.83 -22.19 33.83
C ALA A 479 -1.37 -20.97 34.62
N PRO A 480 -1.49 -20.97 35.96
CA PRO A 480 -2.03 -19.82 36.71
C PRO A 480 -1.22 -18.52 36.63
N LYS A 481 0.02 -18.58 36.10
CA LYS A 481 0.93 -17.45 35.94
C LYS A 481 1.02 -16.96 34.49
N ALA A 482 0.35 -17.63 33.55
CA ALA A 482 0.17 -17.11 32.21
C ALA A 482 -0.71 -15.85 32.25
N ARG A 483 -0.31 -14.81 31.53
CA ARG A 483 -1.03 -13.54 31.47
C ARG A 483 -1.51 -13.21 30.08
N ASP A 484 -0.74 -13.60 29.08
CA ASP A 484 -1.03 -13.25 27.70
C ASP A 484 -0.36 -14.25 26.73
N ILE A 485 -0.64 -14.11 25.45
CA ILE A 485 -0.07 -14.91 24.37
C ILE A 485 0.71 -14.04 23.39
N ILE A 486 1.79 -14.57 22.84
CA ILE A 486 2.52 -13.96 21.72
C ILE A 486 2.60 -14.97 20.57
N LYS A 487 2.29 -14.54 19.35
CA LYS A 487 2.40 -15.40 18.17
C LYS A 487 3.85 -15.41 17.68
N CYS A 488 4.38 -16.60 17.43
CA CYS A 488 5.69 -16.73 16.79
C CYS A 488 5.64 -16.14 15.38
N GLY A 489 6.51 -15.19 15.05
CA GLY A 489 6.58 -14.57 13.71
C GLY A 489 6.84 -15.57 12.58
N GLU A 490 7.41 -16.71 12.95
CA GLU A 490 7.84 -17.75 12.01
C GLU A 490 6.81 -18.88 11.83
N CYS A 491 6.38 -19.52 12.93
CA CYS A 491 5.46 -20.66 12.86
C CYS A 491 4.01 -20.31 13.22
N GLN A 492 3.73 -19.05 13.55
CA GLN A 492 2.41 -18.52 13.92
C GLN A 492 1.73 -19.15 15.15
N LYS A 493 2.32 -20.19 15.75
CA LYS A 493 1.83 -20.80 16.99
C LYS A 493 1.82 -19.78 18.14
N PRO A 494 0.76 -19.77 18.96
CA PRO A 494 0.74 -18.96 20.16
C PRO A 494 1.68 -19.55 21.24
N ARG A 495 2.50 -18.70 21.84
CA ARG A 495 3.36 -18.97 23.01
C ARG A 495 2.90 -18.13 24.20
N LEU A 496 3.08 -18.65 25.41
CA LEU A 496 2.58 -18.00 26.62
C LEU A 496 3.61 -17.02 27.19
N ILE A 497 3.11 -15.87 27.61
CA ILE A 497 3.84 -14.90 28.41
C ILE A 497 3.41 -15.08 29.87
N TYR A 498 4.40 -15.23 30.74
CA TYR A 498 4.24 -15.46 32.17
C TYR A 498 4.68 -14.25 32.98
N SER A 499 3.97 -13.96 34.06
CA SER A 499 4.36 -12.97 35.06
C SER A 499 3.91 -13.38 36.47
N SER A 500 4.69 -12.97 37.48
CA SER A 500 4.51 -13.36 38.87
C SER A 500 3.25 -12.71 39.48
N SER A 501 2.97 -11.46 39.12
CA SER A 501 1.80 -10.64 39.47
C SER A 501 0.75 -10.66 38.35
N LYS A 502 -0.44 -10.11 38.61
CA LYS A 502 -1.37 -9.72 37.54
C LYS A 502 -0.85 -8.46 36.87
N LEU A 503 -1.07 -8.33 35.56
CA LEU A 503 -0.64 -7.16 34.82
C LEU A 503 -1.45 -5.94 35.26
N SER A 504 -0.74 -4.85 35.53
CA SER A 504 -1.33 -3.51 35.58
C SER A 504 -1.66 -3.04 34.17
N ARG A 505 -2.52 -2.00 34.07
CA ARG A 505 -2.92 -1.43 32.78
C ARG A 505 -1.72 -0.88 31.98
N ASP A 506 -0.69 -0.38 32.67
CA ASP A 506 0.53 0.12 32.04
C ASP A 506 1.41 -1.03 31.51
N GLU A 507 1.51 -2.13 32.25
CA GLU A 507 2.19 -3.35 31.80
C GLU A 507 1.46 -4.03 30.64
N GLU A 508 0.13 -4.04 30.62
CA GLU A 508 -0.67 -4.53 29.47
C GLU A 508 -0.41 -3.68 28.22
N ASN A 509 -0.35 -2.35 28.36
CA ASN A 509 -0.04 -1.45 27.26
C ASN A 509 1.41 -1.61 26.78
N ALA A 510 2.38 -1.78 27.69
CA ALA A 510 3.77 -2.03 27.35
C ALA A 510 3.93 -3.37 26.62
N LEU A 511 3.22 -4.41 27.10
CA LEU A 511 3.23 -5.72 26.47
C LEU A 511 2.58 -5.71 25.08
N ARG A 512 1.51 -4.94 24.90
CA ARG A 512 0.88 -4.74 23.58
C ARG A 512 1.87 -4.08 22.60
N ARG A 513 2.56 -3.01 23.02
CA ARG A 513 3.59 -2.36 22.20
C ARG A 513 4.72 -3.33 21.85
N LEU A 514 5.21 -4.09 22.83
CA LEU A 514 6.27 -5.08 22.61
C LEU A 514 5.89 -6.10 21.54
N LYS A 515 4.64 -6.57 21.51
CA LYS A 515 4.13 -7.51 20.50
C LYS A 515 3.97 -6.89 19.12
N GLU A 516 3.70 -5.60 19.03
CA GLU A 516 3.54 -4.87 17.78
C GLU A 516 4.89 -4.46 17.18
N GLU A 517 5.87 -4.15 18.04
CA GLU A 517 7.20 -3.65 17.66
C GLU A 517 8.24 -4.77 17.43
N ASN A 518 8.13 -5.90 18.13
CA ASN A 518 9.10 -6.98 18.06
C ASN A 518 8.51 -8.27 17.48
N SER A 519 9.23 -8.87 16.53
CA SER A 519 8.94 -10.23 16.07
C SER A 519 9.54 -11.24 17.04
N TYR A 520 8.68 -11.96 17.76
CA TYR A 520 9.10 -13.04 18.65
C TYR A 520 9.26 -14.36 17.88
N THR A 521 10.36 -15.07 18.12
CA THR A 521 10.56 -16.45 17.64
C THR A 521 10.55 -17.41 18.82
N CYS A 522 10.02 -18.63 18.61
CA CYS A 522 9.97 -19.65 19.65
C CYS A 522 11.36 -19.91 20.25
N GLY A 523 11.48 -19.76 21.57
CA GLY A 523 12.71 -20.00 22.33
C GLY A 523 13.52 -18.73 22.63
N ASP A 524 13.20 -17.62 21.97
CA ASP A 524 13.84 -16.33 22.23
C ASP A 524 13.43 -15.76 23.60
N GLU A 525 14.26 -14.87 24.10
CA GLU A 525 13.94 -14.05 25.26
C GLU A 525 13.05 -12.87 24.84
N ILE A 526 12.17 -12.46 25.74
CA ILE A 526 11.42 -11.21 25.65
C ILE A 526 12.01 -10.27 26.68
N ASP A 527 12.06 -8.97 26.37
CA ASP A 527 12.63 -7.93 27.22
C ASP A 527 12.29 -8.13 28.70
N SER A 528 13.31 -8.53 29.47
CA SER A 528 13.20 -8.93 30.87
C SER A 528 13.05 -7.72 31.80
N SER A 529 13.24 -6.48 31.31
CA SER A 529 13.06 -5.25 32.08
C SER A 529 11.63 -5.04 32.57
N LEU A 530 10.65 -5.67 31.92
CA LEU A 530 9.22 -5.62 32.27
C LEU A 530 8.76 -6.82 33.13
N GLY A 531 9.69 -7.71 33.53
CA GLY A 531 9.37 -8.89 34.35
C GLY A 531 8.55 -9.97 33.64
N PHE A 532 8.46 -9.91 32.31
CA PHE A 532 7.82 -10.92 31.48
C PHE A 532 8.76 -12.07 31.17
N VAL A 533 8.23 -13.29 31.24
CA VAL A 533 9.01 -14.50 30.94
C VAL A 533 8.27 -15.34 29.92
N VAL A 534 9.01 -15.85 28.94
CA VAL A 534 8.56 -16.86 27.99
C VAL A 534 9.38 -18.13 28.17
N ARG A 535 8.82 -19.26 27.75
CA ARG A 535 9.55 -20.53 27.74
C ARG A 535 10.68 -20.48 26.71
N ARG A 536 11.90 -20.83 27.12
CA ARG A 536 13.09 -20.85 26.26
C ARG A 536 13.40 -22.23 25.70
N CYS A 537 13.04 -23.31 26.39
CA CYS A 537 13.11 -24.68 25.85
C CYS A 537 11.87 -24.98 24.99
N ILE A 538 11.65 -24.18 23.96
CA ILE A 538 10.56 -24.35 22.99
C ILE A 538 11.00 -23.94 21.60
N SER A 539 10.53 -24.69 20.59
CA SER A 539 10.87 -24.46 19.18
C SER A 539 9.59 -24.41 18.33
N CYS A 540 9.68 -23.94 17.09
CA CYS A 540 8.61 -23.93 16.09
C CYS A 540 8.05 -25.33 15.80
N VAL A 541 8.84 -26.39 15.95
CA VAL A 541 8.34 -27.78 15.85
C VAL A 541 7.62 -28.26 17.12
N SER A 542 7.85 -27.59 18.26
CA SER A 542 7.18 -27.93 19.51
C SER A 542 5.67 -27.66 19.41
N SER A 543 4.86 -28.53 20.01
CA SER A 543 3.41 -28.33 20.15
C SER A 543 3.10 -27.05 20.94
N VAL A 544 1.88 -26.53 20.81
CA VAL A 544 1.36 -25.45 21.67
C VAL A 544 1.48 -25.87 23.13
N GLU A 545 1.86 -24.93 23.99
CA GLU A 545 2.09 -25.21 25.41
C GLU A 545 0.83 -25.73 26.08
N ILE A 546 0.98 -26.72 26.95
CA ILE A 546 -0.16 -27.35 27.61
C ILE A 546 -1.00 -26.34 28.40
N ALA A 547 -0.33 -25.37 29.01
CA ALA A 547 -0.93 -24.31 29.81
C ALA A 547 -1.88 -23.40 29.01
N TYR A 548 -1.75 -23.33 27.68
CA TYR A 548 -2.61 -22.51 26.81
C TYR A 548 -4.07 -22.93 26.93
N TYR A 549 -4.29 -24.24 27.08
CA TYR A 549 -5.61 -24.86 27.19
C TYR A 549 -6.19 -24.82 28.61
N GLY A 550 -5.54 -24.12 29.54
CA GLY A 550 -6.01 -23.97 30.91
C GLY A 550 -7.37 -23.25 30.96
N ALA A 551 -8.25 -23.67 31.87
CA ALA A 551 -9.62 -23.12 31.99
C ALA A 551 -9.65 -21.59 32.11
N HIS A 552 -8.65 -21.04 32.81
CA HIS A 552 -8.50 -19.60 33.01
C HIS A 552 -8.05 -18.82 31.77
N LEU A 553 -7.71 -19.41 30.62
CA LEU A 553 -7.40 -18.67 29.38
C LEU A 553 -8.52 -18.75 28.33
N LYS A 554 -9.40 -19.77 28.46
CA LYS A 554 -10.46 -20.08 27.49
C LYS A 554 -11.41 -18.92 27.17
N SER A 555 -11.58 -17.97 28.07
CA SER A 555 -12.47 -16.80 27.89
C SER A 555 -11.85 -15.67 27.06
N TYR A 556 -10.54 -15.68 26.81
CA TYR A 556 -9.83 -14.58 26.12
C TYR A 556 -8.94 -15.03 24.97
N VAL A 557 -8.69 -16.34 24.80
CA VAL A 557 -7.94 -16.87 23.65
C VAL A 557 -8.73 -17.97 22.93
N PRO A 558 -8.72 -18.01 21.59
CA PRO A 558 -9.47 -19.00 20.82
C PRO A 558 -8.88 -20.41 20.98
N PRO A 559 -9.68 -21.48 20.84
CA PRO A 559 -9.15 -22.83 20.76
C PRO A 559 -8.31 -22.98 19.49
N VAL A 560 -7.14 -23.59 19.61
CA VAL A 560 -6.24 -23.87 18.48
C VAL A 560 -5.78 -25.31 18.49
N CYS A 561 -5.44 -25.86 17.33
CA CYS A 561 -4.87 -27.19 17.19
C CYS A 561 -3.57 -27.31 18.00
N VAL A 562 -3.43 -28.35 18.82
CA VAL A 562 -2.27 -28.53 19.71
C VAL A 562 -0.94 -28.69 18.98
N TYR A 563 -0.95 -29.15 17.73
CA TYR A 563 0.27 -29.36 16.96
C TYR A 563 0.65 -28.17 16.09
N CYS A 564 -0.27 -27.68 15.25
CA CYS A 564 0.02 -26.60 14.30
C CYS A 564 -0.36 -25.20 14.80
N GLY A 565 -1.19 -25.09 15.84
CA GLY A 565 -1.67 -23.79 16.35
C GLY A 565 -2.73 -23.11 15.48
N SER A 566 -3.28 -23.81 14.47
CA SER A 566 -4.36 -23.31 13.62
C SER A 566 -5.69 -23.24 14.37
N GLU A 567 -6.47 -22.19 14.09
CA GLU A 567 -7.89 -22.06 14.48
C GLU A 567 -8.81 -22.73 13.44
N ASP A 568 -8.30 -22.96 12.24
CA ASP A 568 -9.06 -23.49 11.11
C ASP A 568 -9.19 -25.01 11.15
N ASP A 569 -10.36 -25.50 10.72
CA ASP A 569 -10.64 -26.92 10.45
C ASP A 569 -10.35 -27.84 11.65
N LEU A 570 -10.69 -27.34 12.85
CA LEU A 570 -10.63 -28.11 14.09
C LEU A 570 -11.72 -29.18 14.08
N MET A 571 -11.35 -30.39 14.50
CA MET A 571 -12.29 -31.50 14.62
C MET A 571 -13.37 -31.16 15.64
N ASP A 572 -14.62 -31.46 15.28
CA ASP A 572 -15.80 -31.22 16.11
C ASP A 572 -15.88 -32.26 17.24
N ASP A 573 -16.39 -31.85 18.41
CA ASP A 573 -16.65 -32.74 19.54
C ASP A 573 -17.67 -33.85 19.18
N ASN A 574 -18.45 -33.67 18.11
CA ASN A 574 -19.42 -34.64 17.59
C ASN A 574 -18.83 -35.69 16.62
N GLU A 575 -17.54 -35.60 16.30
CA GLU A 575 -16.91 -36.60 15.44
C GLU A 575 -16.62 -37.90 16.19
N GLU A 576 -16.82 -39.04 15.52
CA GLU A 576 -16.70 -40.38 16.12
C GLU A 576 -15.36 -40.59 16.83
N TYR A 577 -14.26 -40.12 16.23
CA TYR A 577 -12.92 -40.18 16.82
C TYR A 577 -12.82 -39.43 18.16
N ILE A 578 -13.39 -38.23 18.26
CA ILE A 578 -13.34 -37.40 19.46
C ILE A 578 -14.30 -37.95 20.53
N ILE A 579 -15.48 -38.44 20.13
CA ILE A 579 -16.44 -39.10 21.02
C ILE A 579 -15.81 -40.32 21.71
N GLN A 580 -15.13 -41.19 20.94
CA GLN A 580 -14.46 -42.37 21.50
C GLN A 580 -13.39 -42.01 22.53
N LEU A 581 -12.68 -40.90 22.32
CA LEU A 581 -11.70 -40.40 23.27
C LEU A 581 -12.37 -39.82 24.53
N TYR A 582 -13.52 -39.14 24.43
CA TYR A 582 -14.22 -38.59 25.60
C TYR A 582 -14.80 -39.69 26.50
N ALA A 583 -15.07 -40.87 25.94
CA ALA A 583 -15.46 -42.05 26.72
C ALA A 583 -14.34 -42.49 27.70
N HIS A 584 -13.07 -42.31 27.32
CA HIS A 584 -11.91 -42.83 28.07
C HIS A 584 -11.12 -41.74 28.80
N TYR A 585 -11.25 -40.48 28.42
CA TYR A 585 -10.46 -39.37 28.95
C TYR A 585 -11.33 -38.19 29.37
N SER A 586 -10.87 -37.44 30.37
CA SER A 586 -11.57 -36.27 30.91
C SER A 586 -11.22 -34.97 30.18
N THR A 587 -10.07 -34.92 29.51
CA THR A 587 -9.66 -33.75 28.73
C THR A 587 -9.06 -34.20 27.41
N ILE A 588 -9.56 -33.62 26.33
CA ILE A 588 -9.04 -33.78 24.97
C ILE A 588 -8.66 -32.38 24.48
N ARG A 589 -7.48 -32.26 23.87
CA ARG A 589 -7.03 -31.00 23.29
C ARG A 589 -7.44 -30.94 21.81
N PRO A 590 -7.82 -29.75 21.30
CA PRO A 590 -8.19 -29.58 19.91
C PRO A 590 -7.12 -30.08 18.94
N LEU A 591 -7.58 -30.73 17.88
CA LEU A 591 -6.78 -31.27 16.77
C LEU A 591 -7.50 -30.86 15.47
N CYS A 592 -6.76 -30.45 14.44
CA CYS A 592 -7.34 -30.20 13.11
C CYS A 592 -7.25 -31.43 12.21
N HIS A 593 -8.14 -31.53 11.21
CA HIS A 593 -8.17 -32.66 10.27
C HIS A 593 -6.85 -32.81 9.51
N ALA A 594 -6.21 -31.69 9.13
CA ALA A 594 -4.90 -31.71 8.46
C ALA A 594 -3.83 -32.42 9.32
N CYS A 595 -3.73 -32.11 10.62
CA CYS A 595 -2.80 -32.79 11.52
C CYS A 595 -3.18 -34.26 11.71
N ARG A 596 -4.47 -34.58 11.79
CA ARG A 596 -4.94 -35.97 11.88
C ARG A 596 -4.57 -36.78 10.63
N GLY A 597 -4.72 -36.18 9.44
CA GLY A 597 -4.35 -36.77 8.15
C GLY A 597 -2.85 -37.08 8.03
N THR A 598 -1.99 -36.36 8.75
CA THR A 598 -0.56 -36.67 8.86
C THR A 598 -0.22 -37.77 9.87
N GLY A 599 -1.23 -38.38 10.51
CA GLY A 599 -1.06 -39.47 11.47
C GLY A 599 -0.91 -39.04 12.93
N LEU A 600 -1.12 -37.75 13.27
CA LEU A 600 -1.05 -37.28 14.64
C LEU A 600 -2.34 -37.61 15.42
N GLU A 601 -2.19 -37.89 16.71
CA GLU A 601 -3.31 -38.20 17.61
C GLU A 601 -3.61 -37.05 18.57
N ALA A 602 -4.87 -36.89 18.94
CA ALA A 602 -5.29 -35.87 19.89
C ALA A 602 -4.63 -36.12 21.26
N LYS A 603 -4.07 -35.06 21.86
CA LYS A 603 -3.45 -35.16 23.19
C LYS A 603 -4.53 -35.23 24.28
N THR A 604 -4.53 -36.30 25.05
CA THR A 604 -5.53 -36.56 26.10
C THR A 604 -4.94 -36.46 27.51
N TRP A 605 -5.81 -36.23 28.51
CA TRP A 605 -5.44 -36.23 29.92
C TRP A 605 -6.57 -36.75 30.81
N GLY A 606 -6.20 -37.26 31.99
CA GLY A 606 -7.11 -37.74 33.03
C GLY A 606 -7.97 -38.92 32.56
N ARG A 607 -7.32 -40.09 32.41
CA ARG A 607 -7.97 -41.35 32.03
C ARG A 607 -9.06 -41.71 33.05
N LYS A 608 -10.27 -41.96 32.56
CA LYS A 608 -11.42 -42.39 33.37
C LYS A 608 -11.23 -43.86 33.70
N PHE A 609 -10.97 -44.18 34.96
CA PHE A 609 -10.96 -45.57 35.43
C PHE A 609 -12.40 -46.00 35.70
N PHE A 610 -12.94 -46.85 34.85
CA PHE A 610 -14.12 -47.62 35.23
C PHE A 610 -13.68 -48.64 36.30
N LYS A 611 -14.28 -48.58 37.50
CA LYS A 611 -14.17 -49.69 38.45
C LYS A 611 -14.60 -50.95 37.70
N LYS A 612 -13.74 -51.97 37.63
CA LYS A 612 -14.20 -53.32 37.30
C LYS A 612 -15.34 -53.64 38.28
N SER A 613 -16.51 -53.92 37.72
CA SER A 613 -17.70 -54.43 38.41
C SER A 613 -17.36 -55.56 39.36
#